data_AF-A0A924M7H0-F1
#
_entry.id   AF-A0A924M7H0-F1
#
_cell.length_a   1.000
_cell.length_b   1.000
_cell.length_c   1.000
_cell.angle_alpha   90.00
_cell.angle_beta   90.00
_cell.angle_gamma   90.00
#
_symmetry.space_group_name_H-M   'P 1'
#
loop_
_entity.id
_entity.type
_entity.pdbx_description
1 polymer ?
#
loop_
_entity_poly.entity_id
_entity_poly.type
_entity_poly.pdbx_seq_one_letter_code
_entity_poly.pdbx_strand_id
1 'polypeptide(L)'
;MSISPYSQGDEPLSGHAFPLLYNVVYCSRAAEGIDDAAVNSIIETARRWNPAQGITGLLVFGSGIFFQWLEGPRDNVTQLMANLKKDPRHQDIVPLSAIEEVRERLFPDWDMELVTGDDIRDVLVDALDHAKDANNIKALELLLTQLDAGQIGGLGKAA
;
A
#
# COMPACT_ATOMS: atom_id res chain seq x y z
N MET A 1 -7.23 46.50 -30.77
CA MET A 1 -6.05 45.64 -30.58
C MET A 1 -5.66 45.68 -29.11
N SER A 2 -6.09 44.69 -28.34
CA SER A 2 -5.45 44.30 -27.08
C SER A 2 -5.98 42.92 -26.74
N ILE A 3 -5.18 41.91 -27.08
CA ILE A 3 -5.42 40.51 -26.74
C ILE A 3 -4.40 40.16 -25.66
N SER A 4 -4.90 39.94 -24.45
CA SER A 4 -4.17 39.26 -23.40
C SER A 4 -4.05 37.78 -23.77
N PRO A 5 -2.88 37.16 -23.78
CA PRO A 5 -2.78 35.71 -23.72
C PRO A 5 -2.58 35.31 -22.27
N TYR A 6 -3.68 35.02 -21.57
CA TYR A 6 -3.63 34.01 -20.52
C TYR A 6 -3.45 32.67 -21.22
N SER A 7 -2.20 32.23 -21.34
CA SER A 7 -1.85 30.89 -21.80
C SER A 7 -0.81 30.33 -20.85
N GLN A 8 -1.26 29.73 -19.77
CA GLN A 8 -0.56 28.58 -19.21
C GLN A 8 -1.63 27.62 -18.73
N GLY A 9 -2.34 27.06 -19.70
CA GLY A 9 -3.04 25.81 -19.49
C GLY A 9 -1.99 24.75 -19.22
N ASP A 10 -2.27 23.94 -18.20
CA ASP A 10 -1.57 22.72 -17.87
C ASP A 10 -1.26 21.92 -19.14
N GLU A 11 -0.01 21.97 -19.62
CA GLU A 11 0.46 20.97 -20.56
C GLU A 11 0.48 19.63 -19.81
N PRO A 12 -0.21 18.58 -20.31
CA PRO A 12 -0.01 17.26 -19.77
C PRO A 12 1.43 16.87 -20.11
N LEU A 13 2.30 16.74 -19.10
CA LEU A 13 3.65 16.21 -19.22
C LEU A 13 3.57 14.74 -19.66
N SER A 14 3.31 14.54 -20.95
CA SER A 14 3.46 13.29 -21.66
C SER A 14 4.96 13.08 -21.87
N GLY A 15 5.58 12.39 -20.91
CA GLY A 15 6.99 12.04 -20.92
C GLY A 15 7.40 10.96 -19.92
N HIS A 16 6.52 10.58 -18.98
CA HIS A 16 6.77 9.45 -18.10
C HIS A 16 5.84 8.30 -18.50
N ALA A 17 6.40 7.13 -18.77
CA ALA A 17 5.62 5.94 -19.10
C ALA A 17 4.73 5.46 -17.92
N PHE A 18 4.92 6.02 -16.72
CA PHE A 18 4.33 5.57 -15.47
C PHE A 18 3.57 6.69 -14.74
N PRO A 19 2.53 6.35 -13.96
CA PRO A 19 1.78 7.34 -13.18
C PRO A 19 2.60 7.86 -11.99
N LEU A 20 2.26 9.07 -11.53
CA LEU A 20 2.66 9.55 -10.21
C LEU A 20 1.82 8.80 -9.17
N LEU A 21 2.47 8.06 -8.26
CA LEU A 21 1.83 7.25 -7.24
C LEU A 21 2.27 7.69 -5.85
N TYR A 22 1.30 7.81 -4.95
CA TYR A 22 1.55 7.89 -3.53
C TYR A 22 1.40 6.51 -2.90
N ASN A 23 2.45 6.08 -2.21
CA ASN A 23 2.51 4.83 -1.49
C ASN A 23 2.59 5.08 0.01
N VAL A 24 1.84 4.28 0.76
CA VAL A 24 1.94 4.21 2.22
C VAL A 24 2.04 2.76 2.63
N VAL A 25 3.05 2.47 3.45
CA VAL A 25 3.21 1.16 4.10
C VAL A 25 3.16 1.40 5.60
N TYR A 26 2.36 0.61 6.31
CA TYR A 26 2.25 0.72 7.75
C TYR A 26 2.03 -0.62 8.42
N CYS A 27 2.38 -0.66 9.71
CA CYS A 27 1.98 -1.73 10.63
C CYS A 27 0.99 -1.20 11.66
N SER A 28 0.13 -2.05 12.17
CA SER A 28 -0.75 -1.74 13.30
C SER A 28 -1.08 -3.00 14.09
N ARG A 29 -1.47 -2.83 15.35
CA ARG A 29 -1.91 -3.93 16.19
C ARG A 29 -3.42 -4.12 16.03
N ALA A 30 -3.86 -5.35 15.80
CA ALA A 30 -5.27 -5.66 15.80
C ALA A 30 -5.89 -5.46 17.19
N ALA A 31 -7.14 -5.00 17.20
CA ALA A 31 -7.92 -4.93 18.44
C ALA A 31 -8.20 -6.35 18.97
N GLU A 32 -8.57 -6.45 20.25
CA GLU A 32 -8.97 -7.73 20.83
C GLU A 32 -10.22 -8.30 20.12
N GLY A 33 -10.22 -9.60 19.85
CA GLY A 33 -11.35 -10.29 19.25
C GLY A 33 -11.46 -10.16 17.72
N ILE A 34 -10.45 -9.61 17.05
CA ILE A 34 -10.35 -9.67 15.59
C ILE A 34 -10.05 -11.10 15.16
N ASP A 35 -10.97 -11.67 14.39
CA ASP A 35 -10.91 -13.00 13.81
C ASP A 35 -10.83 -12.93 12.28
N ASP A 36 -10.71 -14.10 11.64
CA ASP A 36 -10.63 -14.22 10.19
C ASP A 36 -11.87 -13.64 9.48
N ALA A 37 -13.05 -13.69 10.12
CA ALA A 37 -14.26 -13.11 9.56
C ALA A 37 -14.18 -11.57 9.50
N ALA A 38 -13.67 -10.94 10.55
CA ALA A 38 -13.42 -9.49 10.57
C ALA A 38 -12.39 -9.09 9.52
N VAL A 39 -11.32 -9.87 9.35
CA VAL A 39 -10.29 -9.64 8.32
C VAL A 39 -10.87 -9.78 6.92
N ASN A 40 -11.64 -10.84 6.65
CA ASN A 40 -12.32 -11.03 5.37
C ASN A 40 -13.27 -9.87 5.05
N SER A 41 -13.98 -9.33 6.06
CA SER A 41 -14.83 -8.16 5.87
C SER A 41 -14.04 -6.89 5.49
N ILE A 42 -12.81 -6.72 6.01
CA ILE A 42 -11.89 -5.64 5.57
C ILE A 42 -11.58 -5.81 4.08
N ILE A 43 -11.20 -7.02 3.67
CA ILE A 43 -10.85 -7.33 2.27
C ILE A 43 -12.03 -7.12 1.33
N GLU A 44 -13.21 -7.61 1.68
CA GLU A 44 -14.43 -7.40 0.88
C GLU A 44 -14.77 -5.92 0.72
N THR A 45 -14.62 -5.15 1.79
CA THR A 45 -14.83 -3.70 1.76
C THR A 45 -13.80 -3.04 0.85
N ALA A 46 -12.51 -3.37 1.03
CA ALA A 46 -11.44 -2.82 0.23
C ALA A 46 -11.62 -3.13 -1.27
N ARG A 47 -11.87 -4.40 -1.63
CA ARG A 47 -12.13 -4.84 -3.02
C ARG A 47 -13.33 -4.13 -3.66
N ARG A 48 -14.33 -3.72 -2.86
CA ARG A 48 -15.50 -2.97 -3.37
C ARG A 48 -15.18 -1.50 -3.63
N TRP A 49 -14.39 -0.86 -2.78
CA TRP A 49 -14.20 0.60 -2.80
C TRP A 49 -12.92 1.04 -3.50
N ASN A 50 -11.83 0.28 -3.34
CA ASN A 50 -10.51 0.63 -3.84
C ASN A 50 -10.44 0.80 -5.37
N PRO A 51 -11.10 -0.03 -6.22
CA PRO A 51 -11.03 0.14 -7.67
C PRO A 51 -11.52 1.52 -8.12
N ALA A 52 -12.65 1.98 -7.56
CA ALA A 52 -13.23 3.28 -7.89
C ALA A 52 -12.36 4.46 -7.44
N GLN A 53 -11.43 4.22 -6.51
CA GLN A 53 -10.48 5.20 -5.99
C GLN A 53 -9.08 5.04 -6.62
N GLY A 54 -8.88 4.07 -7.51
CA GLY A 54 -7.57 3.75 -8.06
C GLY A 54 -6.54 3.35 -6.99
N ILE A 55 -6.99 2.71 -5.92
CA ILE A 55 -6.12 2.22 -4.84
C ILE A 55 -5.88 0.73 -5.07
N THR A 56 -4.63 0.29 -4.91
CA THR A 56 -4.25 -1.12 -4.96
C THR A 56 -3.28 -1.44 -3.82
N GLY A 57 -3.02 -2.72 -3.59
CA GLY A 57 -2.03 -3.19 -2.62
C GLY A 57 -2.40 -4.52 -1.96
N LEU A 58 -1.82 -4.75 -0.79
CA LEU A 58 -2.01 -5.97 -0.02
C LEU A 58 -2.18 -5.69 1.46
N LEU A 59 -2.84 -6.64 2.13
CA LEU A 59 -2.97 -6.70 3.57
C LEU A 59 -2.40 -8.04 4.05
N VAL A 60 -1.60 -7.99 5.09
CA VAL A 60 -1.13 -9.15 5.83
C VAL A 60 -1.69 -9.07 7.23
N PHE A 61 -2.20 -10.20 7.72
CA PHE A 61 -2.63 -10.34 9.10
C PHE A 61 -2.01 -11.60 9.70
N GLY A 62 -1.34 -11.44 10.84
CA GLY A 62 -0.69 -12.54 11.56
C GLY A 62 -0.25 -12.11 12.95
N SER A 63 -0.37 -13.01 13.93
CA SER A 63 0.05 -12.76 15.33
C SER A 63 -0.50 -11.46 15.94
N GLY A 64 -1.72 -11.07 15.57
CA GLY A 64 -2.36 -9.85 16.05
C GLY A 64 -1.78 -8.55 15.47
N ILE A 65 -1.01 -8.63 14.38
CA ILE A 65 -0.46 -7.49 13.66
C ILE A 65 -1.05 -7.45 12.25
N PHE A 66 -1.41 -6.24 11.82
CA PHE A 66 -1.67 -5.92 10.43
C PHE A 66 -0.45 -5.25 9.82
N PHE A 67 -0.07 -5.68 8.64
CA PHE A 67 0.81 -4.94 7.74
C PHE A 67 0.03 -4.64 6.47
N GLN A 68 0.07 -3.39 6.00
CA GLN A 68 -0.66 -3.01 4.80
C GLN A 68 0.20 -2.16 3.88
N TRP A 69 0.15 -2.51 2.60
CA TRP A 69 0.68 -1.72 1.50
C TRP A 69 -0.48 -1.07 0.75
N LEU A 70 -0.42 0.25 0.57
CA LEU A 70 -1.40 1.02 -0.19
C LEU A 70 -0.68 1.84 -1.26
N GLU A 71 -1.17 1.81 -2.49
CA GLU A 71 -0.67 2.67 -3.56
C GLU A 71 -1.78 3.19 -4.47
N GLY A 72 -1.67 4.46 -4.87
CA GLY A 72 -2.67 5.11 -5.71
C GLY A 72 -2.51 6.63 -5.74
N PRO A 73 -3.54 7.36 -6.20
CA PRO A 73 -3.56 8.82 -6.14
C PRO A 73 -3.41 9.33 -4.71
N ARG A 74 -2.58 10.37 -4.52
CA ARG A 74 -2.25 10.92 -3.19
C ARG A 74 -3.45 11.26 -2.35
N ASP A 75 -4.41 11.99 -2.92
CA ASP A 75 -5.58 12.44 -2.18
C ASP A 75 -6.44 11.26 -1.71
N ASN A 76 -6.62 10.25 -2.57
CA ASN A 76 -7.44 9.08 -2.28
C ASN A 76 -6.78 8.18 -1.21
N VAL A 77 -5.47 7.93 -1.31
CA VAL A 77 -4.72 7.17 -0.30
C VAL A 77 -4.69 7.95 1.03
N THR A 78 -4.52 9.27 0.99
CA THR A 78 -4.55 10.11 2.20
C THR A 78 -5.91 10.07 2.89
N GLN A 79 -6.99 10.13 2.11
CA GLN A 79 -8.35 10.01 2.64
C GLN A 79 -8.61 8.62 3.23
N LEU A 80 -8.18 7.56 2.55
CA LEU A 80 -8.28 6.20 3.08
C LEU A 80 -7.50 6.06 4.39
N MET A 81 -6.26 6.57 4.46
CA MET A 81 -5.47 6.58 5.70
C MET A 81 -6.14 7.35 6.84
N ALA A 82 -6.85 8.43 6.54
CA ALA A 82 -7.62 9.16 7.56
C ALA A 82 -8.80 8.35 8.12
N ASN A 83 -9.39 7.47 7.30
CA ASN A 83 -10.43 6.54 7.73
C ASN A 83 -9.84 5.38 8.53
N LEU A 84 -8.74 4.78 8.04
CA LEU A 84 -8.04 3.70 8.72
C LEU A 84 -7.58 4.14 10.11
N LYS A 85 -7.05 5.35 10.28
CA LYS A 85 -6.68 5.91 11.61
C LYS A 85 -7.82 5.96 12.63
N LYS A 86 -9.08 5.85 12.22
CA LYS A 86 -10.27 5.85 13.09
C LYS A 86 -10.93 4.48 13.18
N ASP A 87 -10.41 3.49 12.47
CA ASP A 87 -10.99 2.16 12.41
C ASP A 87 -10.80 1.45 13.77
N PRO A 88 -11.87 1.04 14.46
CA PRO A 88 -11.76 0.42 15.77
C PRO A 88 -11.15 -1.00 15.73
N ARG A 89 -10.98 -1.58 14.54
CA ARG A 89 -10.43 -2.94 14.38
C ARG A 89 -8.92 -3.01 14.58
N HIS A 90 -8.23 -1.86 14.62
CA HIS A 90 -6.80 -1.80 14.87
C HIS A 90 -6.40 -0.55 15.65
N GLN A 91 -5.18 -0.57 16.16
CA GLN A 91 -4.60 0.49 16.99
C GLN A 91 -3.09 0.55 16.76
N ASP A 92 -2.45 1.59 17.31
CA ASP A 92 -1.00 1.77 17.25
C ASP A 92 -0.45 1.72 15.81
N ILE A 93 -1.05 2.50 14.91
CA ILE A 93 -0.59 2.60 13.53
C ILE A 93 0.81 3.23 13.51
N VAL A 94 1.78 2.46 13.02
CA VAL A 94 3.17 2.88 12.79
C VAL A 94 3.43 2.93 11.28
N PRO A 95 3.58 4.13 10.69
CA PRO A 95 3.98 4.23 9.30
C PRO A 95 5.43 3.77 9.14
N LEU A 96 5.65 2.87 8.19
CA LEU A 96 6.97 2.35 7.82
C LEU A 96 7.57 3.12 6.64
N SER A 97 6.70 3.53 5.70
CA SER A 97 7.07 4.29 4.53
C SER A 97 5.90 5.15 4.04
N ALA A 98 6.20 6.33 3.50
CA ALA A 98 5.26 7.18 2.81
C ALA A 98 6.01 7.96 1.71
N ILE A 99 5.84 7.57 0.45
CA ILE A 99 6.63 8.07 -0.68
C ILE A 99 5.69 8.43 -1.82
N GLU A 100 5.96 9.56 -2.48
CA GLU A 100 5.29 9.94 -3.73
C GLU A 100 6.32 10.02 -4.85
N GLU A 101 6.12 9.22 -5.89
CA GLU A 101 7.07 9.15 -7.01
C GLU A 101 6.41 8.60 -8.28
N VAL A 102 7.08 8.84 -9.41
CA VAL A 102 6.64 8.34 -10.72
C VAL A 102 7.20 6.94 -10.90
N ARG A 103 6.32 5.93 -10.83
CA ARG A 103 6.69 4.50 -10.89
C ARG A 103 5.52 3.62 -11.34
N GLU A 104 5.82 2.39 -11.74
CA GLU A 104 4.78 1.36 -11.93
C GLU A 104 4.18 0.95 -10.59
N ARG A 105 2.90 0.54 -10.62
CA ARG A 105 2.28 -0.15 -9.47
C ARG A 105 3.03 -1.45 -9.20
N LEU A 106 3.35 -1.70 -7.93
CA LEU A 106 3.90 -3.00 -7.52
C LEU A 106 2.82 -4.09 -7.55
N PHE A 107 1.58 -3.72 -7.22
CA PHE A 107 0.46 -4.64 -7.16
C PHE A 107 -0.70 -4.10 -8.00
N PRO A 108 -0.57 -4.05 -9.34
CA PRO A 108 -1.53 -3.38 -10.22
C PRO A 108 -2.93 -3.99 -10.22
N ASP A 109 -3.03 -5.31 -10.03
CA ASP A 109 -4.30 -6.06 -10.11
C ASP A 109 -4.89 -6.41 -8.73
N TRP A 110 -4.30 -5.88 -7.66
CA TRP A 110 -4.66 -6.26 -6.30
C TRP A 110 -5.47 -5.16 -5.65
N ASP A 111 -6.80 -5.25 -5.78
CA ASP A 111 -7.72 -4.30 -5.16
C ASP A 111 -7.65 -4.30 -3.63
N MET A 112 -7.06 -5.35 -3.04
CA MET A 112 -6.48 -5.49 -1.71
C MET A 112 -6.32 -6.99 -1.46
N GLU A 113 -5.17 -7.57 -1.83
CA GLU A 113 -4.99 -9.02 -1.65
C GLU A 113 -4.66 -9.37 -0.20
N LEU A 114 -5.27 -10.43 0.33
CA LEU A 114 -4.94 -10.94 1.65
C LEU A 114 -3.79 -11.94 1.51
N VAL A 115 -2.64 -11.62 2.08
CA VAL A 115 -1.46 -12.46 2.08
C VAL A 115 -1.21 -12.95 3.50
N THR A 116 -0.83 -14.23 3.65
CA THR A 116 -0.50 -14.76 4.98
C THR A 116 0.85 -14.23 5.45
N GLY A 117 1.09 -14.24 6.76
CA GLY A 117 2.36 -13.81 7.31
C GLY A 117 3.55 -14.69 6.91
N ASP A 118 3.30 -15.95 6.54
CA ASP A 118 4.33 -16.86 6.05
C ASP A 118 4.66 -16.60 4.57
N ASP A 119 3.67 -16.21 3.78
CA ASP A 119 3.81 -16.00 2.33
C ASP A 119 4.32 -14.60 1.96
N ILE A 120 4.24 -13.60 2.86
CA ILE A 120 4.59 -12.21 2.53
C ILE A 120 6.02 -12.07 2.01
N ARG A 121 6.96 -12.84 2.57
CA ARG A 121 8.35 -12.81 2.12
C ARG A 121 8.46 -13.26 0.68
N ASP A 122 7.81 -14.37 0.34
CA ASP A 122 7.86 -14.95 -1.00
C ASP A 122 7.16 -14.04 -2.02
N VAL A 123 6.05 -13.40 -1.64
CA VAL A 123 5.38 -12.37 -2.45
C VAL A 123 6.31 -11.19 -2.76
N LEU A 124 7.03 -10.69 -1.76
CA LEU A 124 7.94 -9.54 -1.95
C LEU A 124 9.19 -9.92 -2.75
N VAL A 125 9.71 -11.15 -2.58
CA VAL A 125 10.83 -11.67 -3.38
C VAL A 125 10.40 -11.86 -4.84
N ASP A 126 9.23 -12.44 -5.09
CA ASP A 126 8.69 -12.58 -6.44
C ASP A 126 8.46 -11.23 -7.11
N ALA A 127 7.88 -10.26 -6.39
CA ALA A 127 7.74 -8.89 -6.88
C ALA A 127 9.09 -8.24 -7.21
N LEU A 128 10.14 -8.53 -6.42
CA LEU A 128 11.49 -7.99 -6.61
C LEU A 128 12.15 -8.57 -7.86
N ASP A 129 12.02 -9.89 -8.07
CA ASP A 129 12.57 -10.58 -9.24
C ASP A 129 11.94 -10.11 -10.55
N HIS A 130 10.68 -9.64 -10.50
CA HIS A 130 9.95 -9.13 -11.67
C HIS A 130 10.00 -7.60 -11.81
N ALA A 131 10.46 -6.87 -10.79
CA ALA A 131 10.52 -5.41 -10.81
C ALA A 131 11.57 -4.91 -11.81
N LYS A 132 11.17 -3.99 -12.68
CA LYS A 132 12.05 -3.32 -13.66
C LYS A 132 12.38 -1.89 -13.28
N ASP A 133 11.50 -1.26 -12.51
CA ASP A 133 11.66 0.10 -12.03
C ASP A 133 12.59 0.15 -10.81
N ALA A 134 13.54 1.07 -10.83
CA ALA A 134 14.56 1.18 -9.78
C ALA A 134 13.95 1.60 -8.42
N ASN A 135 12.85 2.36 -8.43
CA ASN A 135 12.19 2.76 -7.19
C ASN A 135 11.41 1.59 -6.59
N ASN A 136 10.76 0.77 -7.43
CA ASN A 136 10.13 -0.47 -7.02
C ASN A 136 11.13 -1.45 -6.39
N ILE A 137 12.27 -1.68 -7.04
CA ILE A 137 13.36 -2.51 -6.50
C ILE A 137 13.78 -2.00 -5.11
N LYS A 138 14.08 -0.71 -5.00
CA LYS A 138 14.52 -0.11 -3.74
C LYS A 138 13.46 -0.20 -2.64
N ALA A 139 12.18 -0.01 -2.98
CA ALA A 139 11.09 -0.10 -2.03
C ALA A 139 10.92 -1.54 -1.50
N LEU A 140 11.03 -2.54 -2.38
CA LEU A 140 10.97 -3.96 -2.02
C LEU A 140 12.19 -4.38 -1.19
N GLU A 141 13.40 -3.96 -1.54
CA GLU A 141 14.63 -4.21 -0.76
C GLU A 141 14.52 -3.64 0.67
N LEU A 142 13.98 -2.42 0.81
CA LEU A 142 13.74 -1.81 2.11
C LEU A 142 12.75 -2.61 2.95
N LEU A 143 11.67 -3.11 2.34
CA LEU A 143 10.70 -3.94 3.05
C LEU A 143 11.26 -5.29 3.47
N LEU A 144 11.98 -5.99 2.57
CA LEU A 144 12.62 -7.26 2.89
C LEU A 144 13.61 -7.08 4.04
N THR A 145 14.37 -5.98 4.03
CA THR A 145 15.26 -5.63 5.15
C THR A 145 14.50 -5.40 6.45
N GLN A 146 13.33 -4.75 6.42
CA GLN A 146 12.50 -4.52 7.60
C GLN A 146 11.85 -5.81 8.14
N LEU A 147 11.49 -6.73 7.25
CA LEU A 147 11.03 -8.08 7.59
C LEU A 147 12.14 -8.87 8.29
N ASP A 148 13.33 -8.91 7.69
CA ASP A 148 14.50 -9.62 8.23
C ASP A 148 14.98 -9.03 9.56
N ALA A 149 14.89 -7.70 9.72
CA ALA A 149 15.20 -7.01 10.98
C ALA A 149 14.20 -7.31 12.12
N GLY A 150 13.13 -8.08 11.85
CA GLY A 150 12.12 -8.43 12.84
C GLY A 150 11.19 -7.29 13.23
N GLN A 151 11.26 -6.13 12.56
CA GLN A 151 10.31 -5.03 12.78
C GLN A 151 8.89 -5.40 12.31
N ILE A 152 8.82 -6.38 11.40
CA ILE A 152 7.58 -6.96 10.87
C ILE A 152 7.52 -8.49 11.20
N GLY A 153 8.59 -9.05 11.78
CA GLY A 153 8.80 -10.49 11.99
C GLY A 153 7.85 -11.19 12.99
N GLY A 154 6.88 -10.47 13.55
CA GLY A 154 5.76 -11.08 14.26
C GLY A 154 4.76 -11.77 13.34
N LEU A 155 4.69 -11.40 12.06
CA LEU A 155 3.66 -11.90 11.13
C LEU A 155 3.82 -13.40 10.79
N GLY A 156 5.05 -13.91 10.66
CA GLY A 156 5.35 -15.28 10.22
C GLY A 156 5.67 -16.28 11.34
N LYS A 157 5.22 -16.03 12.57
CA LYS A 157 5.29 -17.03 13.65
C LYS A 157 3.88 -17.39 14.10
N ALA A 158 3.28 -18.36 13.41
CA ALA A 158 2.26 -19.18 14.04
C ALA A 158 2.85 -19.79 15.32
N ALA A 159 2.20 -19.55 16.45
CA ALA A 159 2.48 -20.25 17.71
C ALA A 159 2.18 -21.76 17.57
#